data_AF-A0A7D4B7M5-F1
#
_entry.id   AF-A0A7D4B7M5-F1
#
_cell.length_a   1.000
_cell.length_b   1.000
_cell.length_c   1.000
_cell.angle_alpha   90.00
_cell.angle_beta   90.00
_cell.angle_gamma   90.00
#
_symmetry.space_group_name_H-M   'P 1'
#
loop_
_entity.id
_entity.type
_entity.pdbx_description
1 polymer ?
#
loop_
_entity_poly.entity_id
_entity_poly.type
_entity_poly.pdbx_seq_one_letter_code
_entity_poly.pdbx_strand_id
1 'polypeptide(L)'
;MRRSLIPVTALALLLGACQQDVVVNTPTTPPAETFVSDDTRAPTSTNTVDAVPARDMRLDSTARPQWLRNRIQSILATRKRNPIIRISRYQYEGATVYYETAPCCDQQSTLYDAQGKVLCHPEGGITGKGDGKCANFEKRRTNEQLVWQDPR
;
A
#
# COMPACT_ATOMS: atom_id res chain seq x y z
N MET A 1 13.26 53.64 -18.40
CA MET A 1 11.81 53.89 -18.55
C MET A 1 11.42 53.73 -20.00
N ARG A 2 10.77 52.63 -20.39
CA ARG A 2 10.13 52.47 -21.71
C ARG A 2 8.80 51.75 -21.53
N ARG A 3 7.79 52.32 -22.18
CA ARG A 3 6.36 52.16 -21.97
C ARG A 3 5.81 50.87 -22.57
N SER A 4 4.85 50.30 -21.86
CA SER A 4 3.89 49.28 -22.31
C SER A 4 3.21 49.62 -23.64
N LEU A 5 2.77 48.60 -24.37
CA LEU A 5 1.40 48.46 -24.89
C LEU A 5 1.13 46.97 -25.17
N ILE A 6 0.04 46.48 -24.60
CA ILE A 6 -0.47 45.09 -24.64
C ILE A 6 -1.57 45.04 -25.72
N PRO A 7 -1.62 44.03 -26.60
CA PRO A 7 -2.85 43.67 -27.27
C PRO A 7 -3.58 42.55 -26.51
N VAL A 8 -4.78 42.88 -26.03
CA VAL A 8 -5.78 41.97 -25.47
C VAL A 8 -6.47 41.26 -26.63
N THR A 9 -6.33 39.94 -26.71
CA THR A 9 -7.18 39.10 -27.58
C THR A 9 -8.04 38.20 -26.70
N ALA A 10 -9.29 38.60 -26.55
CA ALA A 10 -10.35 37.79 -25.98
C ALA A 10 -10.86 36.80 -27.03
N LEU A 11 -10.74 35.50 -26.77
CA LEU A 11 -11.36 34.45 -27.58
C LEU A 11 -12.26 33.61 -26.67
N ALA A 12 -13.56 33.89 -26.73
CA ALA A 12 -14.60 33.15 -26.03
C ALA A 12 -14.81 31.80 -26.75
N LEU A 13 -14.47 30.70 -26.08
CA LEU A 13 -14.78 29.35 -26.54
C LEU A 13 -15.97 28.79 -25.76
N LEU A 14 -16.96 28.37 -26.54
CA LEU A 14 -18.29 27.96 -26.14
C LEU A 14 -18.26 26.69 -25.27
N LEU A 15 -18.99 26.73 -24.16
CA LEU A 15 -19.34 25.60 -23.31
C LEU A 15 -20.32 24.69 -24.05
N GLY A 16 -19.83 23.57 -24.58
CA GLY A 16 -20.66 22.44 -25.01
C GLY A 16 -20.71 21.40 -23.91
N ALA A 17 -21.74 21.44 -23.05
CA ALA A 17 -22.02 20.38 -22.08
C ALA A 17 -22.87 19.30 -22.75
N CYS A 18 -22.28 18.16 -23.09
CA CYS A 18 -23.04 16.96 -23.43
C CYS A 18 -23.50 16.29 -22.13
N GLN A 19 -24.74 16.51 -21.71
CA GLN A 19 -25.40 15.63 -20.74
C GLN A 19 -25.95 14.42 -21.51
N GLN A 20 -25.40 13.24 -21.23
CA GLN A 20 -25.97 11.97 -21.66
C GLN A 20 -26.69 11.36 -20.47
N ASP A 21 -28.00 11.53 -20.43
CA ASP A 21 -28.89 10.78 -19.53
C ASP A 21 -28.87 9.30 -19.91
N VAL A 22 -28.17 8.50 -19.11
CA VAL A 22 -28.21 7.04 -19.21
C VAL A 22 -29.37 6.55 -18.35
N VAL A 23 -30.48 6.23 -19.00
CA VAL A 23 -31.63 5.56 -18.36
C VAL A 23 -31.24 4.11 -18.08
N VAL A 24 -30.99 3.77 -16.81
CA VAL A 24 -30.76 2.39 -16.36
C VAL A 24 -32.11 1.71 -16.15
N ASN A 25 -32.58 0.98 -17.15
CA ASN A 25 -33.70 0.08 -17.01
C ASN A 25 -33.19 -1.27 -16.51
N THR A 26 -33.24 -1.49 -15.20
CA THR A 26 -33.00 -2.82 -14.61
C THR A 26 -34.29 -3.65 -14.75
N PRO A 27 -34.31 -4.78 -15.48
CA PRO A 27 -35.42 -5.69 -15.42
C PRO A 27 -35.42 -6.41 -14.07
N THR A 28 -36.41 -6.10 -13.22
CA THR A 28 -36.71 -6.85 -12.00
C THR A 28 -37.33 -8.19 -12.39
N THR A 29 -36.53 -9.24 -12.47
CA THR A 29 -37.05 -10.62 -12.49
C THR A 29 -37.36 -11.04 -11.05
N PRO A 30 -38.61 -11.43 -10.73
CA PRO A 30 -38.92 -12.04 -9.44
C PRO A 30 -38.15 -13.36 -9.27
N PRO A 31 -37.67 -13.71 -8.06
CA PRO A 31 -37.09 -15.01 -7.84
C PRO A 31 -38.15 -16.10 -8.04
N ALA A 32 -37.86 -17.05 -8.93
CA ALA A 32 -38.64 -18.28 -9.05
C ALA A 32 -38.42 -19.11 -7.78
N GLU A 33 -39.49 -19.33 -7.02
CA GLU A 33 -39.51 -20.29 -5.91
C GLU A 33 -39.50 -21.70 -6.50
N THR A 34 -38.35 -22.38 -6.42
CA THR A 34 -38.26 -23.82 -6.58
C THR A 34 -37.91 -24.46 -5.24
N PHE A 35 -38.91 -25.14 -4.69
CA PHE A 35 -38.79 -26.05 -3.56
C PHE A 35 -37.87 -27.21 -3.95
N VAL A 36 -36.74 -27.36 -3.25
CA VAL A 36 -35.88 -28.55 -3.33
C VAL A 36 -36.03 -29.32 -2.02
N SER A 37 -36.44 -30.58 -2.16
CA SER A 37 -36.68 -31.52 -1.07
C SER A 37 -35.51 -31.68 -0.12
N ASP A 38 -35.86 -31.66 1.16
CA ASP A 38 -35.08 -32.06 2.32
C ASP A 38 -34.73 -33.55 2.24
N ASP A 39 -33.51 -33.89 1.82
CA ASP A 39 -32.70 -34.98 2.40
C ASP A 39 -31.26 -34.95 1.85
N THR A 40 -30.40 -34.11 2.42
CA THR A 40 -28.94 -34.25 2.23
C THR A 40 -28.25 -33.87 3.52
N ARG A 41 -27.88 -34.88 4.31
CA ARG A 41 -27.01 -34.72 5.48
C ARG A 41 -25.73 -34.01 5.04
N ALA A 42 -25.52 -32.80 5.56
CA ALA A 42 -24.32 -32.01 5.30
C ALA A 42 -23.05 -32.84 5.62
N PRO A 43 -22.05 -32.89 4.74
CA PRO A 43 -20.74 -33.35 5.15
C PRO A 43 -20.24 -32.36 6.20
N THR A 44 -19.98 -32.84 7.41
CA THR A 44 -19.26 -32.09 8.43
C THR A 44 -17.92 -31.68 7.82
N SER A 45 -17.81 -30.41 7.41
CA SER A 45 -16.54 -29.80 7.11
C SER A 45 -15.80 -29.67 8.44
N THR A 46 -15.07 -30.72 8.80
CA THR A 46 -13.97 -30.60 9.75
C THR A 46 -12.95 -29.72 9.06
N ASN A 47 -13.08 -28.40 9.22
CA ASN A 47 -11.98 -27.49 8.99
C ASN A 47 -10.92 -27.83 10.03
N THR A 48 -10.08 -28.80 9.70
CA THR A 48 -8.76 -28.92 10.29
C THR A 48 -7.97 -27.73 9.77
N VAL A 49 -8.24 -26.55 10.34
CA VAL A 49 -7.20 -25.54 10.45
C VAL A 49 -6.21 -26.15 11.41
N ASP A 50 -5.28 -26.94 10.88
CA ASP A 50 -4.00 -27.10 11.56
C ASP A 50 -3.56 -25.68 11.84
N ALA A 51 -3.65 -25.30 13.11
CA ALA A 51 -3.24 -23.99 13.56
C ALA A 51 -1.77 -23.92 13.16
N VAL A 52 -1.47 -23.19 12.08
CA VAL A 52 -0.11 -22.76 11.78
C VAL A 52 0.36 -22.20 13.10
N PRO A 53 1.35 -22.83 13.77
CA PRO A 53 1.75 -22.40 15.11
C PRO A 53 2.02 -20.92 14.96
N ALA A 54 1.34 -20.11 15.77
CA ALA A 54 1.51 -18.66 15.77
C ALA A 54 2.99 -18.43 16.00
N ARG A 55 3.75 -18.29 14.90
CA ARG A 55 5.18 -18.07 14.95
C ARG A 55 5.27 -16.78 15.71
N ASP A 56 5.77 -16.85 16.94
CA ASP A 56 5.87 -15.66 17.75
C ASP A 56 6.77 -14.70 17.00
N MET A 57 6.15 -13.75 16.29
CA MET A 57 6.86 -12.79 15.48
C MET A 57 7.80 -11.97 16.37
N ARG A 58 7.61 -11.97 17.71
CA ARG A 58 8.53 -11.40 18.70
C ARG A 58 9.90 -12.07 18.74
N LEU A 59 9.99 -13.36 18.47
CA LEU A 59 11.20 -14.18 18.64
C LEU A 59 11.94 -14.53 17.34
N ASP A 60 11.36 -14.30 16.17
CA ASP A 60 12.07 -14.55 14.90
C ASP A 60 13.12 -13.45 14.63
N SER A 61 14.34 -13.71 15.12
CA SER A 61 15.51 -12.86 14.83
C SER A 61 15.86 -12.80 13.34
N THR A 62 15.43 -13.78 12.54
CA THR A 62 15.56 -13.80 11.07
C THR A 62 14.61 -12.81 10.42
N ALA A 63 13.42 -12.61 11.01
CA ALA A 63 12.47 -11.60 10.55
C ALA A 63 12.87 -10.19 11.01
N ARG A 64 13.53 -10.06 12.16
CA ARG A 64 14.00 -8.76 12.69
C ARG A 64 15.46 -8.82 13.12
N PRO A 65 16.41 -8.59 12.19
CA PRO A 65 17.82 -8.46 12.54
C PRO A 65 18.05 -7.33 13.56
N GLN A 66 19.18 -7.36 14.27
CA GLN A 66 19.46 -6.41 15.36
C GLN A 66 19.33 -4.95 14.92
N TRP A 67 19.81 -4.59 13.73
CA TRP A 67 19.68 -3.24 13.20
C TRP A 67 18.22 -2.80 13.08
N LEU A 68 17.33 -3.71 12.68
CA LEU A 68 15.92 -3.43 12.50
C LEU A 68 15.21 -3.28 13.85
N ARG A 69 15.58 -4.10 14.84
CA ARG A 69 15.11 -3.91 16.22
C ARG A 69 15.50 -2.54 16.76
N ASN A 70 16.74 -2.11 16.53
CA ASN A 70 17.21 -0.79 16.94
C ASN A 70 16.41 0.33 16.22
N ARG A 71 16.17 0.19 14.92
CA ARG A 71 15.35 1.13 14.14
C ARG A 71 13.93 1.24 14.69
N ILE A 72 13.30 0.11 15.02
CA ILE A 72 11.97 0.06 15.66
C ILE A 72 11.97 0.81 16.99
N GLN A 73 12.99 0.61 17.84
CA GLN A 73 13.09 1.35 19.10
C GLN A 73 13.24 2.86 18.87
N SER A 74 14.02 3.27 17.86
CA SER A 74 14.11 4.68 17.49
C SER A 74 12.76 5.26 17.05
N ILE A 75 11.96 4.52 16.28
CA ILE A 75 10.61 4.95 15.89
C ILE A 75 9.70 5.11 17.12
N LEU A 76 9.71 4.11 18.02
CA LEU A 76 8.90 4.12 19.24
C LEU A 76 9.29 5.24 20.21
N ALA A 77 10.55 5.71 20.19
CA ALA A 77 11.00 6.85 20.97
C ALA A 77 10.52 8.20 20.43
N THR A 78 9.98 8.26 19.20
CA THR A 78 9.38 9.48 18.64
C THR A 78 7.87 9.54 18.89
N ARG A 79 7.23 10.69 18.64
CA ARG A 79 5.75 10.80 18.67
C ARG A 79 5.08 9.80 17.71
N LYS A 80 3.90 9.32 18.09
CA LYS A 80 3.02 8.55 17.20
C LYS A 80 2.82 9.28 15.87
N ARG A 81 2.86 8.52 14.79
CA ARG A 81 2.68 8.99 13.42
C ARG A 81 1.30 8.66 12.88
N ASN A 82 0.82 9.47 11.94
CA ASN A 82 -0.42 9.24 11.21
C ASN A 82 -0.21 9.65 9.73
N PRO A 83 -0.21 8.71 8.77
CA PRO A 83 -0.31 7.25 8.95
C PRO A 83 0.77 6.64 9.86
N ILE A 84 0.43 5.51 10.47
CA ILE A 84 1.35 4.71 11.29
C ILE A 84 2.47 4.11 10.43
N ILE A 85 3.65 3.93 11.01
CA ILE A 85 4.79 3.34 10.30
C ILE A 85 4.62 1.81 10.27
N ARG A 86 4.87 1.23 9.09
CA ARG A 86 4.96 -0.21 8.85
C ARG A 86 6.32 -0.55 8.30
N ILE A 87 6.80 -1.74 8.62
CA ILE A 87 8.00 -2.31 8.04
C ILE A 87 7.62 -3.69 7.47
N SER A 88 7.81 -3.82 6.16
CA SER A 88 7.58 -5.07 5.42
C SER A 88 8.90 -5.58 4.83
N ARG A 89 9.05 -6.90 4.75
CA ARG A 89 10.14 -7.58 4.07
C ARG A 89 9.69 -8.00 2.68
N TYR A 90 10.58 -7.89 1.70
CA TYR A 90 10.36 -8.32 0.32
C TYR A 90 11.58 -9.05 -0.22
N GLN A 91 11.37 -9.80 -1.31
CA GLN A 91 12.42 -10.16 -2.25
C GLN A 91 12.45 -9.15 -3.40
N TYR A 92 13.61 -8.57 -3.65
CA TYR A 92 13.85 -7.58 -4.70
C TYR A 92 15.26 -7.77 -5.27
N GLU A 93 15.36 -7.90 -6.59
CA GLU A 93 16.63 -8.15 -7.31
C GLU A 93 17.43 -9.35 -6.75
N GLY A 94 16.74 -10.39 -6.32
CA GLY A 94 17.36 -11.60 -5.77
C GLY A 94 17.81 -11.48 -4.31
N ALA A 95 17.65 -10.30 -3.68
CA ALA A 95 18.02 -10.05 -2.30
C ALA A 95 16.79 -9.83 -1.41
N THR A 96 16.97 -10.11 -0.12
CA THR A 96 16.01 -9.68 0.91
C THR A 96 16.20 -8.20 1.20
N VAL A 97 15.11 -7.45 1.17
CA VAL A 97 15.07 -6.02 1.49
C VAL A 97 13.97 -5.71 2.50
N TYR A 98 14.13 -4.60 3.21
CA TYR A 98 13.17 -4.13 4.20
C TYR A 98 12.66 -2.75 3.80
N TYR A 99 11.36 -2.61 3.73
CA TYR A 99 10.67 -1.40 3.31
C TYR A 99 9.98 -0.75 4.52
N GLU A 100 10.37 0.48 4.85
CA GLU A 100 9.76 1.30 5.89
C GLU A 100 8.89 2.39 5.26
N THR A 101 7.59 2.40 5.60
CA THR A 101 6.65 3.39 5.07
C THR A 101 6.92 4.79 5.64
N ALA A 102 6.69 5.82 4.83
CA ALA A 102 6.68 7.19 5.31
C ALA A 102 5.38 7.52 6.07
N PRO A 103 5.42 8.40 7.08
CA PRO A 103 4.24 8.84 7.80
C PRO A 103 3.48 9.98 7.10
N CYS A 104 3.88 10.41 5.89
CA CYS A 104 3.18 11.42 5.07
C CYS A 104 3.71 11.36 3.62
N CYS A 105 2.90 11.81 2.65
CA CYS A 105 3.23 11.75 1.22
C CYS A 105 4.40 12.67 0.81
N ASP A 106 4.65 13.76 1.56
CA ASP A 106 5.78 14.66 1.35
C ASP A 106 7.09 14.17 1.99
N GLN A 107 7.00 13.09 2.77
CA GLN A 107 8.15 12.37 3.32
C GLN A 107 8.44 11.15 2.48
N GLN A 108 9.71 10.77 2.43
CA GLN A 108 10.16 9.64 1.66
C GLN A 108 10.09 8.36 2.47
N SER A 109 9.60 7.29 1.84
CA SER A 109 9.75 5.94 2.40
C SER A 109 11.20 5.50 2.26
N THR A 110 11.60 4.46 3.00
CA THR A 110 13.00 4.01 2.99
C THR A 110 13.10 2.53 2.68
N LEU A 111 13.95 2.18 1.72
CA LEU A 111 14.30 0.81 1.41
C LEU A 111 15.70 0.50 1.96
N TYR A 112 15.81 -0.56 2.74
CA TYR A 112 17.07 -1.05 3.31
C TYR A 112 17.45 -2.40 2.70
N ASP A 113 18.75 -2.66 2.60
CA ASP A 113 19.25 -4.02 2.34
C ASP A 113 19.11 -4.92 3.59
N ALA A 114 19.57 -6.17 3.47
CA ALA A 114 19.50 -7.14 4.56
C ALA A 114 20.33 -6.73 5.80
N GLN A 115 21.33 -5.87 5.61
CA GLN A 115 22.27 -5.40 6.63
C GLN A 115 21.83 -4.05 7.25
N GLY A 116 20.76 -3.44 6.74
CA GLY A 116 20.21 -2.18 7.25
C GLY A 116 20.79 -0.92 6.60
N LYS A 117 21.55 -1.06 5.50
CA LYS A 117 22.00 0.09 4.72
C LYS A 117 20.83 0.61 3.87
N VAL A 118 20.65 1.92 3.85
CA VAL A 118 19.69 2.57 2.95
C VAL A 118 20.13 2.37 1.50
N LEU A 119 19.26 1.74 0.72
CA LEU A 119 19.42 1.59 -0.72
C LEU A 119 18.89 2.82 -1.45
N CYS A 120 17.68 3.26 -1.09
CA CYS A 120 16.95 4.31 -1.81
C CYS A 120 15.64 4.69 -1.11
N HIS A 121 14.96 5.66 -1.70
CA HIS A 121 13.62 6.10 -1.35
C HIS A 121 12.67 5.82 -2.53
N PRO A 122 11.88 4.74 -2.49
CA PRO A 122 11.10 4.33 -3.66
C PRO A 122 9.83 5.17 -3.89
N GLU A 123 9.28 5.81 -2.85
CA GLU A 123 8.10 6.67 -2.97
C GLU A 123 8.12 7.84 -1.99
N GLY A 124 7.14 8.74 -2.13
CA GLY A 124 6.98 9.93 -1.31
C GLY A 124 7.82 11.12 -1.78
N GLY A 125 8.00 12.11 -0.91
CA GLY A 125 8.62 13.39 -1.29
C GLY A 125 7.70 14.29 -2.11
N ILE A 126 8.16 15.49 -2.47
CA ILE A 126 7.36 16.50 -3.19
C ILE A 126 6.77 15.97 -4.52
N THR A 127 7.48 15.05 -5.18
CA THR A 127 7.06 14.46 -6.45
C THR A 127 6.23 13.18 -6.28
N GLY A 128 6.19 12.61 -5.07
CA GLY A 128 5.66 11.27 -4.80
C GLY A 128 6.53 10.11 -5.32
N LYS A 129 7.63 10.39 -6.03
CA LYS A 129 8.48 9.38 -6.70
C LYS A 129 9.73 8.99 -5.89
N GLY A 130 9.83 9.48 -4.66
CA GLY A 130 10.99 9.27 -3.81
C GLY A 130 12.25 9.93 -4.38
N ASP A 131 13.39 9.23 -4.36
CA ASP A 131 14.69 9.72 -4.82
C ASP A 131 15.05 9.27 -6.25
N GLY A 132 14.18 8.50 -6.91
CA GLY A 132 14.36 8.00 -8.26
C GLY A 132 15.36 6.85 -8.42
N LYS A 133 16.05 6.40 -7.37
CA LYS A 133 17.06 5.33 -7.47
C LYS A 133 16.45 3.93 -7.59
N CYS A 134 15.24 3.75 -7.06
CA CYS A 134 14.52 2.47 -7.07
C CYS A 134 13.14 2.59 -7.74
N ALA A 135 13.08 3.23 -8.91
CA ALA A 135 11.84 3.50 -9.62
C ALA A 135 11.03 2.24 -10.02
N ASN A 136 11.68 1.07 -10.07
CA ASN A 136 11.03 -0.20 -10.38
C ASN A 136 10.71 -1.06 -9.14
N PHE A 137 10.99 -0.58 -7.92
CA PHE A 137 10.78 -1.33 -6.68
C PHE A 137 9.34 -1.82 -6.56
N GLU A 138 8.37 -0.92 -6.75
CA GLU A 138 6.94 -1.24 -6.66
C GLU A 138 6.53 -2.37 -7.61
N LYS A 139 7.12 -2.40 -8.82
CA LYS A 139 6.78 -3.36 -9.87
C LYS A 139 7.50 -4.70 -9.73
N ARG A 140 8.66 -4.73 -9.06
CA ARG A 140 9.57 -5.90 -9.03
C ARG A 140 9.70 -6.55 -7.66
N ARG A 141 9.22 -5.90 -6.59
CA ARG A 141 9.17 -6.49 -5.26
C ARG A 141 8.21 -7.68 -5.24
N THR A 142 8.57 -8.73 -4.52
CA THR A 142 7.75 -9.95 -4.38
C THR A 142 7.86 -10.46 -2.95
N ASN A 143 7.04 -11.47 -2.61
CA ASN A 143 7.04 -12.13 -1.29
C ASN A 143 6.94 -11.12 -0.12
N GLU A 144 5.90 -10.30 -0.15
CA GLU A 144 5.63 -9.35 0.92
C GLU A 144 5.36 -10.08 2.24
N GLN A 145 6.04 -9.65 3.29
CA GLN A 145 5.80 -10.13 4.64
C GLN A 145 5.85 -8.96 5.61
N LEU A 146 4.76 -8.72 6.33
CA LEU A 146 4.75 -7.72 7.40
C LEU A 146 5.69 -8.16 8.51
N VAL A 147 6.68 -7.33 8.85
CA VAL A 147 7.67 -7.61 9.88
C VAL A 147 7.34 -6.90 11.19
N TRP A 148 6.84 -5.68 11.08
CA TRP A 148 6.46 -4.85 12.22
C TRP A 148 5.51 -3.72 11.78
N GLN A 149 4.66 -3.29 12.70
CA GLN A 149 3.80 -2.12 12.57
C GLN A 149 3.78 -1.40 13.92
N ASP A 150 3.81 -0.06 13.90
CA ASP A 150 3.71 0.74 15.12
C ASP A 150 2.39 0.42 15.86
N PRO A 151 2.44 -0.09 17.10
CA PRO A 151 1.25 -0.52 17.84
C PRO A 151 0.49 0.64 18.51
N ARG A 152 1.04 1.87 18.47
CA ARG A 152 0.49 3.01 19.21
C ARG A 152 -0.67 3.69 18.49
#